data_AF-A0AAE0M4T0-F1
#
_entry.id   AF-A0AAE0M4T0-F1
#
_cell.length_a   1.000
_cell.length_b   1.000
_cell.length_c   1.000
_cell.angle_alpha   90.00
_cell.angle_beta   90.00
_cell.angle_gamma   90.00
#
_symmetry.space_group_name_H-M   'P 1'
#
loop_
_entity.id
_entity.type
_entity.pdbx_description
1 polymer ?
#
loop_
_entity_poly.entity_id
_entity_poly.type
_entity_poly.pdbx_seq_one_letter_code
_entity_poly.pdbx_strand_id
1 'polypeptide(L)'
;MMLNMSISCLWMSSFVTGGGSRALPLSRSTCAACLRSAPLDVRIARSQPPRSLLHTSPRTSSAWAAAVSVAGNMVSGALTRATKGDMPSIDPLRIVAKEMKFLTGNIRKLLGSGHPSLDRAAKYYTQAEGKHVRPLIVLLMARATSQCPKAPQRQEATLYASAAIDTSLSPLSVLSDFNPSTGAEPEAASTDPDILPSQRRLAEITELIHTASLLHDDVIDHSVSRRGSPSANLEFGNKMAVLAGDFLLGRASVALARLRHAEVVELLATVIANLVEGEFMQLKNTARDEANPKWSEETLTYYLQKTYLKTASLISKSCRASALLGGADAQTVEAAYSYGKNLGLAFQLVDDMLDYTRSERDLGKPAGADLELGLATAPLLFAWKTMPELGALVGRKFANEGDVARARDLVAQSDGIEQTRALAETYIEQAIQAISPFPDSEAKDGLIEMALKTINRKK
;
A
#
# COMPACT_ATOMS: atom_id res chain seq x y z
N MET A 1 -33.92 -28.93 17.30
CA MET A 1 -32.68 -29.44 17.91
C MET A 1 -31.57 -29.26 16.88
N MET A 2 -30.48 -28.62 17.29
CA MET A 2 -29.51 -27.87 16.49
C MET A 2 -28.82 -28.66 15.36
N LEU A 3 -28.67 -28.03 14.20
CA LEU A 3 -27.56 -28.28 13.27
C LEU A 3 -26.69 -27.01 13.22
N ASN A 4 -25.56 -27.07 13.92
CA ASN A 4 -24.48 -26.09 13.89
C ASN A 4 -23.47 -26.57 12.82
N MET A 5 -23.34 -25.84 11.72
CA MET A 5 -22.19 -25.99 10.80
C MET A 5 -21.37 -24.70 10.84
N SER A 6 -20.39 -24.69 11.74
CA SER A 6 -19.33 -23.68 11.78
C SER A 6 -18.26 -24.02 10.76
N ILE A 7 -18.15 -23.22 9.70
CA ILE A 7 -16.91 -23.10 8.92
C ILE A 7 -16.03 -22.10 9.68
N SER A 8 -15.20 -22.62 10.57
CA SER A 8 -14.14 -21.89 11.27
C SER A 8 -13.14 -22.94 11.74
N CYS A 9 -12.20 -23.30 10.86
CA CYS A 9 -10.92 -23.94 11.22
C CYS A 9 -10.13 -24.21 9.94
N LEU A 10 -9.30 -23.24 9.56
CA LEU A 10 -7.98 -23.49 8.98
C LEU A 10 -7.22 -22.20 9.20
N TRP A 11 -6.29 -22.22 10.17
CA TRP A 11 -4.97 -21.62 10.20
C TRP A 11 -4.48 -21.61 11.68
N MET A 12 -3.29 -22.21 11.92
CA MET A 12 -2.54 -22.45 13.18
C MET A 12 -3.07 -23.61 14.07
N SER A 13 -2.31 -24.58 14.60
CA SER A 13 -0.87 -24.99 14.59
C SER A 13 -0.78 -26.38 15.26
N SER A 14 0.23 -27.23 14.95
CA SER A 14 0.98 -28.04 15.95
C SER A 14 2.08 -28.95 15.38
N PHE A 15 3.10 -29.17 16.22
CA PHE A 15 4.44 -29.75 16.02
C PHE A 15 4.52 -31.30 16.03
N VAL A 16 5.49 -31.83 15.28
CA VAL A 16 6.42 -32.98 15.48
C VAL A 16 5.94 -34.28 16.17
N THR A 17 6.06 -35.43 15.46
CA THR A 17 6.93 -36.60 15.79
C THR A 17 6.89 -37.70 14.72
N GLY A 18 8.06 -38.21 14.35
CA GLY A 18 8.37 -39.65 14.18
C GLY A 18 7.79 -40.49 13.03
N GLY A 19 8.60 -40.72 11.99
CA GLY A 19 8.96 -42.08 11.51
C GLY A 19 8.00 -42.86 10.60
N GLY A 20 8.52 -43.32 9.45
CA GLY A 20 8.03 -44.55 8.79
C GLY A 20 7.79 -44.46 7.29
N SER A 21 8.84 -44.62 6.49
CA SER A 21 8.74 -44.87 5.04
C SER A 21 8.05 -46.20 4.73
N ARG A 22 7.07 -46.19 3.81
CA ARG A 22 6.73 -47.34 2.97
C ARG A 22 6.05 -46.89 1.67
N ALA A 23 6.70 -47.18 0.55
CA ALA A 23 6.22 -46.95 -0.80
C ALA A 23 5.22 -48.03 -1.24
N LEU A 24 4.21 -47.64 -2.03
CA LEU A 24 3.36 -48.54 -2.82
C LEU A 24 3.22 -47.98 -4.25
N PRO A 25 3.12 -48.84 -5.28
CA PRO A 25 3.35 -48.43 -6.67
C PRO A 25 2.10 -47.82 -7.33
N LEU A 26 2.32 -46.78 -8.14
CA LEU A 26 1.31 -46.17 -9.02
C LEU A 26 1.20 -46.99 -10.32
N SER A 27 0.03 -47.60 -10.56
CA SER A 27 -0.34 -48.10 -11.88
C SER A 27 -0.70 -46.93 -12.79
N ARG A 28 -0.07 -46.87 -13.96
CA ARG A 28 -0.34 -45.86 -14.99
C ARG A 28 -1.51 -46.31 -15.84
N SER A 29 -2.59 -45.53 -15.89
CA SER A 29 -3.58 -45.58 -16.98
C SER A 29 -3.22 -44.50 -18.01
N THR A 30 -2.82 -44.95 -19.19
CA THR A 30 -2.51 -44.13 -20.36
C THR A 30 -3.80 -43.74 -21.09
N CYS A 31 -4.00 -42.45 -21.34
CA CYS A 31 -5.03 -41.94 -22.24
C CYS A 31 -4.49 -41.92 -23.69
N ALA A 32 -5.27 -42.45 -24.63
CA ALA A 32 -4.89 -42.69 -26.02
C ALA A 32 -4.86 -41.43 -26.94
N ALA A 33 -4.94 -40.21 -26.40
CA ALA A 33 -5.06 -38.99 -27.20
C ALA A 33 -3.77 -38.14 -27.31
N CYS A 34 -2.66 -38.52 -26.66
CA CYS A 34 -1.45 -37.68 -26.58
C CYS A 34 -0.30 -38.07 -27.53
N LEU A 35 -0.56 -38.85 -28.58
CA LEU A 35 0.44 -39.17 -29.61
C LEU A 35 0.35 -38.20 -30.80
N ARG A 36 0.98 -37.03 -30.68
CA ARG A 36 1.60 -36.35 -31.84
C ARG A 36 2.91 -35.68 -31.43
N SER A 37 3.98 -36.26 -31.93
CA SER A 37 5.37 -35.83 -31.81
C SER A 37 5.71 -34.75 -32.85
N ALA A 38 6.43 -33.72 -32.43
CA ALA A 38 7.36 -32.96 -33.27
C ALA A 38 8.67 -32.81 -32.46
N PRO A 39 9.86 -33.03 -33.04
CA PRO A 39 11.10 -33.05 -32.28
C PRO A 39 11.63 -31.63 -32.08
N LEU A 40 11.92 -31.24 -30.84
CA LEU A 40 12.84 -30.15 -30.54
C LEU A 40 14.14 -30.77 -30.00
N ASP A 41 15.16 -30.65 -30.83
CA ASP A 41 16.52 -31.12 -30.60
C ASP A 41 17.19 -30.21 -29.56
N VAL A 42 17.38 -30.69 -28.32
CA VAL A 42 18.15 -29.98 -27.29
C VAL A 42 19.37 -30.83 -26.94
N ARG A 43 20.48 -30.53 -27.62
CA ARG A 43 21.81 -31.00 -27.22
C ARG A 43 22.20 -30.32 -25.91
N ILE A 44 22.28 -31.10 -24.82
CA ILE A 44 22.87 -30.66 -23.56
C ILE A 44 24.40 -30.71 -23.72
N ALA A 45 25.03 -29.55 -23.89
CA ALA A 45 26.48 -29.39 -23.76
C ALA A 45 26.84 -29.34 -22.26
N ARG A 46 27.62 -30.32 -21.79
CA ARG A 46 28.27 -30.27 -20.47
C ARG A 46 29.45 -29.31 -20.54
N SER A 47 29.34 -28.12 -19.95
CA SER A 47 30.48 -27.23 -19.67
C SER A 47 30.91 -27.38 -18.21
N GLN A 48 32.19 -27.71 -18.01
CA GLN A 48 32.86 -27.73 -16.69
C GLN A 48 32.90 -26.34 -16.04
N PRO A 49 32.96 -26.23 -14.70
CA PRO A 49 33.04 -24.94 -14.02
C PRO A 49 34.47 -24.37 -14.11
N PRO A 50 34.66 -23.06 -14.35
CA PRO A 50 35.97 -22.45 -14.19
C PRO A 50 36.22 -22.15 -12.71
N ARG A 51 37.45 -22.43 -12.27
CA ARG A 51 38.01 -22.00 -10.98
C ARG A 51 38.05 -20.47 -10.91
N SER A 52 37.37 -19.85 -9.95
CA SER A 52 37.52 -18.42 -9.66
C SER A 52 38.62 -18.20 -8.61
N LEU A 53 39.63 -17.43 -9.01
CA LEU A 53 40.68 -16.90 -8.16
C LEU A 53 40.09 -15.93 -7.12
N LEU A 54 40.55 -16.05 -5.88
CA LEU A 54 40.26 -15.14 -4.78
C LEU A 54 40.88 -13.76 -5.09
N HIS A 55 40.03 -12.77 -5.33
CA HIS A 55 40.40 -11.36 -5.24
C HIS A 55 39.74 -10.74 -4.02
N THR A 56 40.55 -10.38 -3.03
CA THR A 56 40.17 -9.51 -1.92
C THR A 56 39.99 -8.09 -2.45
N SER A 57 38.79 -7.53 -2.34
CA SER A 57 38.54 -6.10 -2.57
C SER A 57 38.37 -5.38 -1.23
N PRO A 58 38.87 -4.13 -1.08
CA PRO A 58 38.85 -3.41 0.18
C PRO A 58 37.45 -2.88 0.50
N ARG A 59 37.17 -2.74 1.80
CA ARG A 59 35.99 -2.08 2.39
C ARG A 59 35.69 -0.75 1.67
N THR A 60 34.55 -0.67 1.02
CA THR A 60 34.03 0.58 0.46
C THR A 60 33.03 1.22 1.41
N SER A 61 33.30 2.47 1.73
CA SER A 61 32.42 3.44 2.39
C SER A 61 31.08 3.58 1.65
N SER A 62 30.03 3.91 2.40
CA SER A 62 28.62 3.88 1.98
C SER A 62 28.33 4.59 0.65
N ALA A 63 27.72 3.83 -0.27
CA ALA A 63 27.14 4.31 -1.52
C ALA A 63 25.94 5.27 -1.34
N TRP A 64 25.58 5.61 -0.10
CA TRP A 64 24.49 6.51 0.26
C TRP A 64 24.83 8.00 0.07
N ALA A 65 26.10 8.38 0.20
CA ALA A 65 26.50 9.80 0.17
C ALA A 65 26.73 10.35 -1.26
N ALA A 66 27.08 9.50 -2.22
CA ALA A 66 27.48 9.96 -3.57
C ALA A 66 26.29 10.24 -4.52
N ALA A 67 25.08 9.77 -4.21
CA ALA A 67 23.90 9.96 -5.05
C ALA A 67 23.22 11.34 -4.87
N VAL A 68 23.68 12.18 -3.94
CA VAL A 68 22.99 13.42 -3.52
C VAL A 68 23.41 14.67 -4.33
N SER A 69 24.43 14.61 -5.18
CA SER A 69 25.10 15.85 -5.63
C SER A 69 24.59 16.53 -6.93
N VAL A 70 23.70 15.93 -7.74
CA VAL A 70 23.43 16.47 -9.11
C VAL A 70 21.97 16.88 -9.41
N ALA A 71 21.05 16.92 -8.45
CA ALA A 71 19.66 17.37 -8.68
C ALA A 71 19.16 18.49 -7.73
N GLY A 72 20.06 19.07 -6.93
CA GLY A 72 19.67 19.96 -5.81
C GLY A 72 18.95 21.25 -6.21
N ASN A 73 19.21 21.84 -7.38
CA ASN A 73 18.83 23.25 -7.61
C ASN A 73 17.36 23.48 -8.00
N MET A 74 16.74 22.60 -8.79
CA MET A 74 15.34 22.78 -9.21
C MET A 74 14.36 22.34 -8.13
N VAL A 75 14.66 21.21 -7.46
CA VAL A 75 13.83 20.66 -6.40
C VAL A 75 13.97 21.47 -5.11
N SER A 76 15.18 21.91 -4.72
CA SER A 76 15.32 22.88 -3.62
C SER A 76 14.58 24.17 -3.91
N GLY A 77 14.57 24.63 -5.16
CA GLY A 77 13.82 25.82 -5.56
C GLY A 77 12.30 25.66 -5.44
N ALA A 78 11.75 24.47 -5.68
CA ALA A 78 10.32 24.17 -5.49
C ALA A 78 9.98 23.97 -4.00
N LEU A 79 10.82 23.24 -3.25
CA LEU A 79 10.67 23.04 -1.80
C LEU A 79 10.77 24.37 -1.04
N THR A 80 11.72 25.23 -1.42
CA THR A 80 11.91 26.58 -0.85
C THR A 80 10.78 27.54 -1.22
N ARG A 81 10.23 27.45 -2.44
CA ARG A 81 9.06 28.26 -2.85
C ARG A 81 7.77 27.79 -2.19
N ALA A 82 7.60 26.48 -2.00
CA ALA A 82 6.46 25.89 -1.30
C ALA A 82 6.45 26.23 0.19
N THR A 83 7.61 26.22 0.84
CA THR A 83 7.75 26.66 2.25
C THR A 83 7.55 28.16 2.42
N LYS A 84 7.82 28.98 1.38
CA LYS A 84 7.60 30.43 1.37
C LYS A 84 6.20 30.89 0.89
N GLY A 85 5.38 29.98 0.34
CA GLY A 85 4.00 30.29 -0.08
C GLY A 85 3.85 31.03 -1.42
N ASP A 86 4.87 31.02 -2.29
CA ASP A 86 4.92 31.83 -3.52
C ASP A 86 4.35 31.12 -4.78
N MET A 87 3.90 29.87 -4.69
CA MET A 87 3.19 29.20 -5.79
C MET A 87 1.68 29.49 -5.69
N PRO A 88 0.98 29.82 -6.81
CA PRO A 88 -0.47 29.82 -6.78
C PRO A 88 -0.93 28.45 -6.29
N SER A 89 -1.62 28.41 -5.14
CA SER A 89 -2.01 27.15 -4.51
C SER A 89 -3.04 26.46 -5.40
N ILE A 90 -2.54 25.55 -6.24
CA ILE A 90 -3.37 24.64 -7.01
C ILE A 90 -3.98 23.66 -6.00
N ASP A 91 -5.30 23.54 -5.97
CA ASP A 91 -5.95 22.52 -5.18
C ASP A 91 -6.01 21.22 -6.00
N PRO A 92 -5.25 20.16 -5.65
CA PRO A 92 -5.22 18.95 -6.44
C PRO A 92 -6.59 18.29 -6.56
N LEU A 93 -7.48 18.50 -5.57
CA LEU A 93 -8.84 17.99 -5.59
C LEU A 93 -9.65 18.60 -6.74
N ARG A 94 -9.42 19.88 -7.09
CA ARG A 94 -10.15 20.57 -8.17
C ARG A 94 -9.89 19.96 -9.53
N ILE A 95 -8.66 19.48 -9.78
CA ILE A 95 -8.23 18.91 -11.06
C ILE A 95 -9.04 17.66 -11.44
N VAL A 96 -9.46 16.89 -10.44
CA VAL A 96 -10.22 15.63 -10.60
C VAL A 96 -11.55 15.67 -9.84
N ALA A 97 -12.09 16.85 -9.58
CA ALA A 97 -13.28 17.03 -8.75
C ALA A 97 -14.50 16.29 -9.31
N LYS A 98 -14.61 16.20 -10.64
CA LYS A 98 -15.70 15.49 -11.32
C LYS A 98 -15.65 13.99 -10.99
N GLU A 99 -14.49 13.35 -11.10
CA GLU A 99 -14.28 11.95 -10.76
C GLU A 99 -14.46 11.69 -9.26
N MET A 100 -13.90 12.56 -8.42
CA MET A 100 -14.00 12.44 -6.96
C MET A 100 -15.44 12.58 -6.46
N LYS A 101 -16.26 13.40 -7.11
CA LYS A 101 -17.69 13.56 -6.78
C LYS A 101 -18.47 12.24 -6.86
N PHE A 102 -18.14 11.37 -7.80
CA PHE A 102 -18.86 10.11 -8.01
C PHE A 102 -18.21 8.91 -7.30
N LEU A 103 -16.95 9.04 -6.85
CA LEU A 103 -16.15 7.97 -6.25
C LEU A 103 -16.89 7.23 -5.12
N THR A 104 -17.38 7.96 -4.11
CA THR A 104 -18.06 7.36 -2.95
C THR A 104 -19.34 6.63 -3.37
N GLY A 105 -20.10 7.19 -4.33
CA GLY A 105 -21.29 6.55 -4.87
C GLY A 105 -20.98 5.24 -5.59
N ASN A 106 -19.92 5.23 -6.40
CA ASN A 106 -19.48 4.04 -7.12
C ASN A 106 -18.97 2.95 -6.19
N ILE A 107 -18.16 3.30 -5.18
CA ILE A 107 -17.72 2.36 -4.13
C ILE A 107 -18.93 1.75 -3.42
N ARG A 108 -19.95 2.54 -3.08
CA ARG A 108 -21.17 2.01 -2.44
C ARG A 108 -21.96 1.06 -3.34
N LYS A 109 -22.02 1.32 -4.65
CA LYS A 109 -22.61 0.40 -5.63
C LYS A 109 -21.82 -0.92 -5.67
N LEU A 110 -20.50 -0.84 -5.66
CA LEU A 110 -19.63 -2.02 -5.55
C LEU A 110 -19.86 -2.81 -4.25
N LEU A 111 -20.27 -2.20 -3.16
CA LEU A 111 -20.44 -2.88 -1.86
C LEU A 111 -21.84 -3.42 -1.58
N GLY A 112 -22.76 -3.34 -2.53
CA GLY A 112 -24.13 -3.85 -2.33
C GLY A 112 -24.15 -5.33 -1.91
N SER A 113 -24.86 -5.62 -0.82
CA SER A 113 -25.14 -6.98 -0.34
C SER A 113 -26.61 -7.12 0.04
N GLY A 114 -27.20 -8.30 -0.24
CA GLY A 114 -28.57 -8.61 0.17
C GLY A 114 -28.68 -8.99 1.65
N HIS A 115 -27.55 -9.12 2.36
CA HIS A 115 -27.54 -9.33 3.81
C HIS A 115 -27.37 -7.98 4.56
N PRO A 116 -28.40 -7.47 5.26
CA PRO A 116 -28.39 -6.10 5.81
C PRO A 116 -27.23 -5.79 6.76
N SER A 117 -26.83 -6.74 7.62
CA SER A 117 -25.73 -6.51 8.56
C SER A 117 -24.37 -6.44 7.87
N LEU A 118 -24.18 -7.20 6.79
CA LEU A 118 -22.94 -7.18 6.03
C LEU A 118 -22.86 -5.89 5.22
N ASP A 119 -23.97 -5.48 4.61
CA ASP A 119 -24.07 -4.22 3.87
C ASP A 119 -23.73 -3.00 4.75
N ARG A 120 -24.27 -2.96 5.98
CA ARG A 120 -23.95 -1.91 6.96
C ARG A 120 -22.47 -1.91 7.35
N ALA A 121 -21.91 -3.06 7.72
CA ALA A 121 -20.52 -3.18 8.14
C ALA A 121 -19.54 -2.83 7.00
N ALA A 122 -19.79 -3.33 5.78
CA ALA A 122 -18.97 -3.07 4.61
C ALA A 122 -18.95 -1.58 4.22
N LYS A 123 -20.09 -0.88 4.37
CA LYS A 123 -20.19 0.54 4.01
C LYS A 123 -19.75 1.48 5.12
N TYR A 124 -19.49 1.00 6.34
CA TYR A 124 -19.27 1.83 7.52
C TYR A 124 -18.22 2.94 7.30
N TYR A 125 -17.00 2.58 6.89
CA TYR A 125 -15.95 3.58 6.63
C TYR A 125 -16.06 4.33 5.32
N THR A 126 -16.95 3.91 4.43
CA THR A 126 -17.29 4.63 3.19
C THR A 126 -18.36 5.71 3.42
N GLN A 127 -18.92 5.79 4.64
CA GLN A 127 -19.88 6.82 5.03
C GLN A 127 -19.22 8.08 5.59
N ALA A 128 -18.07 7.93 6.26
CA ALA A 128 -17.31 9.06 6.76
C ALA A 128 -16.65 9.84 5.60
N GLU A 129 -16.68 11.17 5.68
CA GLU A 129 -15.95 12.06 4.77
C GLU A 129 -14.43 11.88 4.95
N GLY A 130 -13.86 10.93 4.21
CA GLY A 130 -12.41 10.75 4.11
C GLY A 130 -11.80 11.73 3.12
N LYS A 131 -10.53 12.08 3.31
CA LYS A 131 -9.76 12.88 2.32
C LYS A 131 -9.52 12.13 0.99
N HIS A 132 -9.83 10.83 0.93
CA HIS A 132 -9.68 9.95 -0.25
C HIS A 132 -8.37 10.17 -1.03
N VAL A 133 -7.27 10.32 -0.28
CA VAL A 133 -5.95 10.69 -0.81
C VAL A 133 -5.45 9.70 -1.85
N ARG A 134 -5.66 8.39 -1.63
CA ARG A 134 -5.19 7.33 -2.54
C ARG A 134 -5.92 7.38 -3.89
N PRO A 135 -7.27 7.40 -3.94
CA PRO A 135 -8.01 7.67 -5.17
C PRO A 135 -7.58 8.96 -5.89
N LEU A 136 -7.40 10.05 -5.14
CA LEU A 136 -6.96 11.33 -5.69
C LEU A 136 -5.62 11.20 -6.42
N ILE A 137 -4.63 10.53 -5.80
CA ILE A 137 -3.33 10.28 -6.43
C ILE A 137 -3.47 9.43 -7.70
N VAL A 138 -4.30 8.37 -7.68
CA VAL A 138 -4.51 7.50 -8.85
C VAL A 138 -5.10 8.28 -10.03
N LEU A 139 -6.07 9.15 -9.76
CA LEU A 139 -6.76 9.97 -10.78
C LEU A 139 -5.86 11.09 -11.31
N LEU A 140 -5.09 11.76 -10.46
CA LEU A 140 -4.08 12.73 -10.88
C LEU A 140 -3.01 12.07 -11.75
N MET A 141 -2.54 10.87 -11.36
CA MET A 141 -1.59 10.09 -12.14
C MET A 141 -2.16 9.68 -13.51
N ALA A 142 -3.44 9.29 -13.56
CA ALA A 142 -4.13 8.97 -14.82
C ALA A 142 -4.11 10.17 -15.77
N ARG A 143 -4.52 11.34 -15.27
CA ARG A 143 -4.58 12.57 -16.05
C ARG A 143 -3.19 13.07 -16.46
N ALA A 144 -2.20 13.01 -15.57
CA ALA A 144 -0.82 13.41 -15.88
C ALA A 144 -0.19 12.51 -16.97
N THR A 145 -0.43 11.19 -16.88
CA THR A 145 0.11 10.23 -17.85
C THR A 145 -0.67 10.16 -19.15
N SER A 146 -1.82 10.81 -19.25
CA SER A 146 -2.63 10.89 -20.49
C SER A 146 -1.83 11.51 -21.65
N GLN A 147 -0.99 12.49 -21.35
CA GLN A 147 -0.16 13.24 -22.31
C GLN A 147 1.23 12.63 -22.51
N CYS A 148 1.62 11.64 -21.70
CA CYS A 148 2.93 10.99 -21.82
C CYS A 148 3.02 10.06 -23.04
N PRO A 149 4.24 9.74 -23.52
CA PRO A 149 4.47 8.76 -24.57
C PRO A 149 3.76 7.42 -24.30
N LYS A 150 3.14 6.88 -25.35
CA LYS A 150 2.37 5.62 -25.29
C LYS A 150 3.14 4.49 -25.96
N ALA A 151 2.94 3.26 -25.47
CA ALA A 151 3.42 2.07 -26.15
C ALA A 151 2.35 1.61 -27.16
N PRO A 152 2.65 1.56 -28.48
CA PRO A 152 1.65 1.27 -29.52
C PRO A 152 0.87 -0.02 -29.29
N GLN A 153 1.59 -1.09 -28.90
CA GLN A 153 1.01 -2.41 -28.63
C GLN A 153 0.08 -2.44 -27.40
N ARG A 154 0.27 -1.52 -26.42
CA ARG A 154 -0.57 -1.45 -25.21
C ARG A 154 -1.84 -0.64 -25.44
N GLN A 155 -1.82 0.31 -26.38
CA GLN A 155 -2.88 1.29 -26.52
C GLN A 155 -4.19 0.69 -27.05
N GLU A 156 -4.12 -0.18 -28.05
CA GLU A 156 -5.32 -0.85 -28.59
C GLU A 156 -5.97 -1.78 -27.57
N ALA A 157 -5.19 -2.64 -26.92
CA ALA A 157 -5.69 -3.56 -25.89
C ALA A 157 -6.37 -2.83 -24.72
N THR A 158 -5.82 -1.67 -24.35
CA THR A 158 -6.32 -0.84 -23.25
C THR A 158 -7.70 -0.26 -23.55
N LEU A 159 -7.91 0.28 -24.76
CA LEU A 159 -9.18 0.90 -25.14
C LEU A 159 -10.32 -0.13 -25.18
N TYR A 160 -10.06 -1.31 -25.74
CA TYR A 160 -11.04 -2.41 -25.75
C TYR A 160 -11.37 -2.92 -24.35
N ALA A 161 -10.37 -3.08 -23.48
CA ALA A 161 -10.58 -3.52 -22.10
C ALA A 161 -11.43 -2.52 -21.29
N SER A 162 -11.18 -1.23 -21.48
CA SER A 162 -11.87 -0.15 -20.75
C SER A 162 -13.36 -0.07 -21.07
N ALA A 163 -13.76 -0.38 -22.30
CA ALA A 163 -15.17 -0.38 -22.72
C ALA A 163 -15.99 -1.54 -22.11
N ALA A 164 -15.34 -2.60 -21.62
CA ALA A 164 -15.98 -3.82 -21.11
C ALA A 164 -15.77 -4.02 -19.60
N ILE A 165 -15.45 -2.94 -18.87
CA ILE A 165 -15.08 -2.98 -17.46
C ILE A 165 -16.24 -3.29 -16.51
N ASP A 166 -17.45 -2.91 -16.92
CA ASP A 166 -18.66 -3.25 -16.17
C ASP A 166 -19.17 -4.63 -16.61
N THR A 167 -18.86 -5.07 -17.83
CA THR A 167 -19.25 -6.41 -18.29
C THR A 167 -18.48 -7.54 -17.58
N SER A 168 -19.22 -8.47 -16.96
CA SER A 168 -18.65 -9.66 -16.33
C SER A 168 -17.89 -10.56 -17.32
N LEU A 169 -16.83 -11.22 -16.84
CA LEU A 169 -16.07 -12.20 -17.62
C LEU A 169 -16.86 -13.50 -17.82
N SER A 170 -17.48 -13.98 -16.74
CA SER A 170 -18.38 -15.14 -16.75
C SER A 170 -19.84 -14.67 -16.78
N PRO A 171 -20.78 -15.48 -17.31
CA PRO A 171 -22.20 -15.18 -17.23
C PRO A 171 -22.65 -14.90 -15.79
N LEU A 172 -23.55 -13.94 -15.61
CA LEU A 172 -24.07 -13.60 -14.26
C LEU A 172 -24.76 -14.78 -13.59
N SER A 173 -25.32 -15.72 -14.34
CA SER A 173 -25.88 -16.97 -13.79
C SER A 173 -24.82 -17.83 -13.09
N VAL A 174 -23.57 -17.84 -13.57
CA VAL A 174 -22.45 -18.55 -12.95
C VAL A 174 -21.92 -17.79 -11.73
N LEU A 175 -21.87 -16.46 -11.81
CA LEU A 175 -21.36 -15.63 -10.72
C LEU A 175 -22.36 -15.45 -9.57
N SER A 176 -23.65 -15.47 -9.89
CA SER A 176 -24.73 -15.20 -8.93
C SER A 176 -25.38 -16.50 -8.47
N ASP A 177 -25.39 -17.57 -9.26
CA ASP A 177 -26.00 -18.87 -8.93
C ASP A 177 -27.37 -18.69 -8.22
N PHE A 178 -27.55 -19.19 -6.99
CA PHE A 178 -28.75 -18.96 -6.16
C PHE A 178 -28.66 -17.73 -5.23
N ASN A 179 -27.59 -16.94 -5.29
CA ASN A 179 -27.38 -15.75 -4.48
C ASN A 179 -27.95 -14.48 -5.18
N PRO A 180 -29.03 -13.88 -4.66
CA PRO A 180 -29.71 -12.74 -5.30
C PRO A 180 -28.95 -11.40 -5.17
N SER A 181 -27.76 -11.41 -4.57
CA SER A 181 -27.08 -10.21 -4.06
C SER A 181 -25.85 -9.80 -4.86
N THR A 182 -25.92 -9.82 -6.19
CA THR A 182 -24.85 -9.24 -7.01
C THR A 182 -25.09 -7.74 -7.14
N GLY A 183 -24.25 -6.95 -6.45
CA GLY A 183 -24.32 -5.48 -6.51
C GLY A 183 -24.40 -4.99 -7.95
N ALA A 184 -25.26 -3.99 -8.18
CA ALA A 184 -25.61 -3.50 -9.50
C ALA A 184 -24.38 -3.09 -10.32
N GLU A 185 -24.45 -3.36 -11.63
CA GLU A 185 -23.53 -2.78 -12.60
C GLU A 185 -23.58 -1.25 -12.45
N PRO A 186 -22.46 -0.60 -12.13
CA PRO A 186 -22.43 0.85 -12.00
C PRO A 186 -22.72 1.49 -13.37
N GLU A 187 -23.56 2.52 -13.36
CA GLU A 187 -23.83 3.31 -14.57
C GLU A 187 -22.56 4.00 -15.05
N ALA A 188 -22.43 4.09 -16.37
CA ALA A 188 -21.33 4.79 -17.03
C ALA A 188 -21.17 6.22 -16.48
N ALA A 189 -20.05 6.50 -15.81
CA ALA A 189 -19.76 7.80 -15.23
C ALA A 189 -18.50 8.44 -15.86
N SER A 190 -18.67 9.71 -16.23
CA SER A 190 -17.70 10.68 -16.77
C SER A 190 -17.09 10.32 -18.14
N THR A 191 -17.41 11.16 -19.13
CA THR A 191 -16.80 11.19 -20.48
C THR A 191 -15.48 11.96 -20.52
N ASP A 192 -14.79 12.18 -19.40
CA ASP A 192 -13.47 12.86 -19.46
C ASP A 192 -12.50 11.96 -20.25
N PRO A 193 -12.01 12.40 -21.43
CA PRO A 193 -11.14 11.60 -22.28
C PRO A 193 -9.75 11.38 -21.66
N ASP A 194 -9.35 12.22 -20.69
CA ASP A 194 -8.02 12.17 -20.08
C ASP A 194 -7.91 11.08 -19.00
N ILE A 195 -9.04 10.59 -18.49
CA ILE A 195 -9.11 9.53 -17.47
C ILE A 195 -10.00 8.41 -17.98
N LEU A 196 -9.42 7.22 -18.15
CA LEU A 196 -10.15 6.06 -18.66
C LEU A 196 -11.04 5.44 -17.58
N PRO A 197 -12.19 4.83 -17.96
CA PRO A 197 -13.02 4.03 -17.05
C PRO A 197 -12.23 3.03 -16.19
N SER A 198 -11.23 2.36 -16.78
CA SER A 198 -10.32 1.47 -16.07
C SER A 198 -9.50 2.13 -14.97
N GLN A 199 -9.03 3.36 -15.18
CA GLN A 199 -8.31 4.13 -14.18
C GLN A 199 -9.22 4.63 -13.06
N ARG A 200 -10.49 4.98 -13.36
CA ARG A 200 -11.50 5.30 -12.34
C ARG A 200 -11.81 4.10 -11.46
N ARG A 201 -12.05 2.94 -12.08
CA ARG A 201 -12.27 1.68 -11.35
C ARG A 201 -11.06 1.30 -10.50
N LEU A 202 -9.85 1.52 -10.99
CA LEU A 202 -8.63 1.30 -10.21
C LEU A 202 -8.63 2.18 -8.94
N ALA A 203 -9.00 3.46 -9.04
CA ALA A 203 -9.10 4.34 -7.88
C ALA A 203 -10.09 3.81 -6.82
N GLU A 204 -11.23 3.27 -7.26
CA GLU A 204 -12.22 2.63 -6.38
C GLU A 204 -11.67 1.35 -5.73
N ILE A 205 -11.00 0.49 -6.51
CA ILE A 205 -10.34 -0.73 -6.03
C ILE A 205 -9.28 -0.40 -4.96
N THR A 206 -8.45 0.62 -5.22
CA THR A 206 -7.41 1.07 -4.29
C THR A 206 -8.03 1.48 -2.93
N GLU A 207 -9.16 2.19 -2.94
CA GLU A 207 -9.86 2.57 -1.70
C GLU A 207 -10.55 1.39 -1.02
N LEU A 208 -11.08 0.43 -1.79
CA LEU A 208 -11.64 -0.81 -1.23
C LEU A 208 -10.59 -1.63 -0.50
N ILE A 209 -9.41 -1.83 -1.09
CA ILE A 209 -8.29 -2.53 -0.46
C ILE A 209 -7.84 -1.79 0.80
N HIS A 210 -7.71 -0.47 0.74
CA HIS A 210 -7.37 0.33 1.92
C HIS A 210 -8.44 0.24 3.02
N THR A 211 -9.72 0.29 2.66
CA THR A 211 -10.81 0.24 3.63
C THR A 211 -10.90 -1.14 4.28
N ALA A 212 -10.65 -2.21 3.52
CA ALA A 212 -10.54 -3.55 4.07
C ALA A 212 -9.42 -3.66 5.10
N SER A 213 -8.23 -3.10 4.80
CA SER A 213 -7.11 -3.12 5.74
C SER A 213 -7.47 -2.41 7.04
N LEU A 214 -8.16 -1.26 6.98
CA LEU A 214 -8.59 -0.55 8.19
C LEU A 214 -9.55 -1.38 9.07
N LEU A 215 -10.48 -2.11 8.46
CA LEU A 215 -11.42 -2.99 9.19
C LEU A 215 -10.68 -4.11 9.91
N HIS A 216 -9.64 -4.67 9.28
CA HIS A 216 -8.81 -5.72 9.86
C HIS A 216 -7.88 -5.15 10.95
N ASP A 217 -7.21 -4.03 10.69
CA ASP A 217 -6.32 -3.34 11.64
C ASP A 217 -7.04 -2.99 12.94
N ASP A 218 -8.30 -2.53 12.88
CA ASP A 218 -9.07 -2.21 14.09
C ASP A 218 -9.26 -3.40 15.04
N VAL A 219 -9.35 -4.62 14.48
CA VAL A 219 -9.46 -5.86 15.25
C VAL A 219 -8.11 -6.26 15.84
N ILE A 220 -7.03 -6.12 15.05
CA ILE A 220 -5.66 -6.48 15.45
C ILE A 220 -5.15 -5.55 16.54
N ASP A 221 -5.36 -4.24 16.38
CA ASP A 221 -4.86 -3.19 17.28
C ASP A 221 -5.80 -2.90 18.46
N HIS A 222 -6.94 -3.61 18.57
CA HIS A 222 -8.00 -3.32 19.55
C HIS A 222 -8.41 -1.84 19.57
N SER A 223 -8.45 -1.20 18.40
CA SER A 223 -8.75 0.23 18.28
C SER A 223 -10.13 0.54 18.86
N VAL A 224 -10.26 1.70 19.51
CA VAL A 224 -11.54 2.21 20.06
C VAL A 224 -12.22 3.24 19.15
N SER A 225 -11.47 3.87 18.26
CA SER A 225 -11.99 4.89 17.35
C SER A 225 -11.25 4.92 16.01
N ARG A 226 -11.98 5.30 14.97
CA ARG A 226 -11.49 5.46 13.59
C ARG A 226 -12.25 6.59 12.91
N ARG A 227 -11.51 7.53 12.31
CA ARG A 227 -12.09 8.70 11.58
C ARG A 227 -13.11 9.50 12.41
N GLY A 228 -12.92 9.61 13.72
CA GLY A 228 -13.81 10.34 14.63
C GLY A 228 -15.08 9.59 15.02
N SER A 229 -15.25 8.33 14.60
CA SER A 229 -16.35 7.43 14.98
C SER A 229 -15.82 6.23 15.78
N PRO A 230 -16.69 5.48 16.48
CA PRO A 230 -16.31 4.19 17.05
C PRO A 230 -15.70 3.28 15.98
N SER A 231 -14.69 2.51 16.35
CA SER A 231 -14.08 1.52 15.45
C SER A 231 -15.07 0.40 15.11
N ALA A 232 -14.89 -0.24 13.95
CA ALA A 232 -15.81 -1.26 13.44
C ALA A 232 -15.89 -2.50 14.34
N ASN A 233 -14.81 -2.86 15.03
CA ASN A 233 -14.79 -3.94 16.01
C ASN A 233 -15.62 -3.63 17.25
N LEU A 234 -15.70 -2.36 17.68
CA LEU A 234 -16.60 -1.95 18.76
C LEU A 234 -18.05 -1.88 18.30
N GLU A 235 -18.29 -1.35 17.10
CA GLU A 235 -19.65 -1.16 16.56
C GLU A 235 -20.32 -2.49 16.19
N PHE A 236 -19.58 -3.42 15.57
CA PHE A 236 -20.14 -4.66 15.01
C PHE A 236 -19.58 -5.95 15.63
N GLY A 237 -18.55 -5.85 16.47
CA GLY A 237 -17.81 -7.00 16.98
C GLY A 237 -16.71 -7.49 16.02
N ASN A 238 -15.67 -8.10 16.57
CA ASN A 238 -14.49 -8.57 15.81
C ASN A 238 -14.86 -9.44 14.61
N LYS A 239 -15.77 -10.41 14.79
CA LYS A 239 -16.17 -11.34 13.72
C LYS A 239 -16.77 -10.60 12.51
N MET A 240 -17.64 -9.62 12.75
CA MET A 240 -18.27 -8.88 11.67
C MET A 240 -17.29 -7.93 10.98
N ALA A 241 -16.39 -7.30 11.73
CA ALA A 241 -15.34 -6.45 11.17
C ALA A 241 -14.41 -7.25 10.23
N VAL A 242 -13.97 -8.45 10.65
CA VAL A 242 -13.15 -9.35 9.81
C VAL A 242 -13.90 -9.74 8.53
N LEU A 243 -15.13 -10.22 8.66
CA LEU A 243 -15.94 -10.64 7.50
C LEU A 243 -16.27 -9.49 6.54
N ALA A 244 -16.45 -8.27 7.06
CA ALA A 244 -16.64 -7.09 6.22
C ALA A 244 -15.36 -6.77 5.42
N GLY A 245 -14.18 -6.84 6.05
CA GLY A 245 -12.91 -6.69 5.35
C GLY A 245 -12.70 -7.74 4.26
N ASP A 246 -13.01 -9.00 4.55
CA ASP A 246 -12.93 -10.11 3.57
C ASP A 246 -13.88 -9.88 2.39
N PHE A 247 -15.10 -9.41 2.68
CA PHE A 247 -16.08 -9.06 1.65
C PHE A 247 -15.57 -7.93 0.74
N LEU A 248 -14.97 -6.87 1.31
CA LEU A 248 -14.36 -5.78 0.54
C LEU A 248 -13.25 -6.28 -0.38
N LEU A 249 -12.35 -7.15 0.11
CA LEU A 249 -11.29 -7.76 -0.69
C LEU A 249 -11.86 -8.65 -1.81
N GLY A 250 -12.93 -9.40 -1.53
CA GLY A 250 -13.63 -10.18 -2.56
C GLY A 250 -14.21 -9.30 -3.67
N ARG A 251 -14.87 -8.19 -3.32
CA ARG A 251 -15.42 -7.23 -4.31
C ARG A 251 -14.32 -6.50 -5.08
N ALA A 252 -13.22 -6.13 -4.43
CA ALA A 252 -12.04 -5.59 -5.08
C ALA A 252 -11.42 -6.58 -6.08
N SER A 253 -11.37 -7.88 -5.74
CA SER A 253 -10.82 -8.93 -6.61
C SER A 253 -11.65 -9.13 -7.88
N VAL A 254 -12.98 -9.12 -7.77
CA VAL A 254 -13.88 -9.18 -8.93
C VAL A 254 -13.70 -7.95 -9.82
N ALA A 255 -13.63 -6.76 -9.23
CA ALA A 255 -13.41 -5.51 -9.95
C ALA A 255 -12.04 -5.50 -10.65
N LEU A 256 -10.98 -6.01 -10.00
CA LEU A 256 -9.65 -6.18 -10.58
C LEU A 256 -9.67 -7.09 -11.81
N ALA A 257 -10.33 -8.25 -11.72
CA ALA A 257 -10.44 -9.17 -12.85
C ALA A 257 -11.13 -8.50 -14.06
N ARG A 258 -12.13 -7.66 -13.83
CA ARG A 258 -12.83 -6.92 -14.88
C ARG A 258 -12.00 -5.80 -15.52
N LEU A 259 -10.86 -5.40 -14.93
CA LEU A 259 -9.89 -4.52 -15.61
C LEU A 259 -9.24 -5.18 -16.82
N ARG A 260 -9.26 -6.52 -16.90
CA ARG A 260 -8.72 -7.32 -18.01
C ARG A 260 -7.24 -7.04 -18.33
N HIS A 261 -6.47 -6.68 -17.31
CA HIS A 261 -5.03 -6.40 -17.44
C HIS A 261 -4.23 -7.22 -16.43
N ALA A 262 -3.63 -8.33 -16.88
CA ALA A 262 -2.98 -9.32 -16.00
C ALA A 262 -1.90 -8.70 -15.11
N GLU A 263 -1.02 -7.85 -15.65
CA GLU A 263 0.02 -7.17 -14.84
C GLU A 263 -0.59 -6.30 -13.73
N VAL A 264 -1.73 -5.65 -13.99
CA VAL A 264 -2.42 -4.81 -12.98
C VAL A 264 -3.04 -5.68 -11.91
N VAL A 265 -3.70 -6.79 -12.30
CA VAL A 265 -4.23 -7.78 -11.35
C VAL A 265 -3.12 -8.31 -10.44
N GLU A 266 -1.98 -8.69 -11.01
CA GLU A 266 -0.82 -9.18 -10.26
C GLU A 266 -0.26 -8.11 -9.32
N LEU A 267 -0.13 -6.86 -9.78
CA LEU A 267 0.35 -5.74 -8.96
C LEU A 267 -0.52 -5.53 -7.73
N LEU A 268 -1.84 -5.46 -7.88
CA LEU A 268 -2.75 -5.18 -6.76
C LEU A 268 -2.98 -6.41 -5.88
N ALA A 269 -2.97 -7.63 -6.42
CA ALA A 269 -2.95 -8.84 -5.61
C ALA A 269 -1.67 -8.90 -4.73
N THR A 270 -0.52 -8.50 -5.30
CA THR A 270 0.74 -8.38 -4.55
C THR A 270 0.66 -7.32 -3.46
N VAL A 271 -0.11 -6.23 -3.64
CA VAL A 271 -0.36 -5.26 -2.56
C VAL A 271 -1.02 -5.93 -1.36
N ILE A 272 -2.05 -6.76 -1.57
CA ILE A 272 -2.75 -7.45 -0.47
C ILE A 272 -1.76 -8.30 0.34
N ALA A 273 -0.88 -9.05 -0.35
CA ALA A 273 0.18 -9.81 0.32
C ALA A 273 1.17 -8.90 1.08
N ASN A 274 1.61 -7.79 0.48
CA ASN A 274 2.50 -6.83 1.13
C ASN A 274 1.88 -6.25 2.40
N LEU A 275 0.59 -5.88 2.39
CA LEU A 275 -0.09 -5.32 3.57
C LEU A 275 -0.05 -6.31 4.73
N VAL A 276 -0.37 -7.58 4.47
CA VAL A 276 -0.31 -8.65 5.46
C VAL A 276 1.13 -8.88 5.95
N GLU A 277 2.10 -8.97 5.04
CA GLU A 277 3.52 -9.14 5.42
C GLU A 277 4.03 -7.98 6.27
N GLY A 278 3.68 -6.74 5.92
CA GLY A 278 3.98 -5.54 6.69
C GLY A 278 3.38 -5.58 8.10
N GLU A 279 2.18 -6.13 8.25
CA GLU A 279 1.55 -6.32 9.56
C GLU A 279 2.28 -7.40 10.38
N PHE A 280 2.65 -8.52 9.78
CA PHE A 280 3.47 -9.54 10.45
C PHE A 280 4.85 -9.02 10.87
N MET A 281 5.45 -8.12 10.09
CA MET A 281 6.69 -7.46 10.49
C MET A 281 6.50 -6.62 11.76
N GLN A 282 5.37 -5.91 11.87
CA GLN A 282 5.01 -5.15 13.07
C GLN A 282 4.85 -6.07 14.29
N LEU A 283 4.10 -7.17 14.14
CA LEU A 283 3.89 -8.15 15.20
C LEU A 283 5.20 -8.83 15.65
N LYS A 284 6.12 -9.15 14.72
CA LYS A 284 7.41 -9.76 15.05
C LYS A 284 8.36 -8.82 15.79
N ASN A 285 8.35 -7.53 15.48
CA ASN A 285 9.05 -6.52 16.29
C ASN A 285 8.50 -6.47 17.72
N THR A 286 7.21 -6.78 17.89
CA THR A 286 6.55 -6.94 19.19
C THR A 286 6.84 -8.31 19.83
N ALA A 287 7.60 -9.23 19.22
CA ALA A 287 7.80 -10.60 19.71
C ALA A 287 9.26 -10.99 19.98
N ARG A 288 10.25 -10.19 19.57
CA ARG A 288 11.66 -10.48 19.89
C ARG A 288 11.99 -9.97 21.30
N ASP A 289 12.19 -10.89 22.23
CA ASP A 289 12.47 -10.63 23.64
C ASP A 289 13.97 -10.35 23.90
N GLU A 290 14.56 -9.43 23.16
CA GLU A 290 15.84 -8.84 23.60
C GLU A 290 15.53 -7.79 24.66
N ALA A 291 15.97 -8.02 25.91
CA ALA A 291 15.72 -7.09 27.01
C ALA A 291 16.40 -5.72 26.84
N ASN A 292 17.51 -5.68 26.08
CA ASN A 292 18.25 -4.46 25.80
C ASN A 292 18.85 -4.51 24.38
N PRO A 293 18.01 -4.38 23.34
CA PRO A 293 18.49 -4.33 21.96
C PRO A 293 19.48 -3.17 21.81
N LYS A 294 20.34 -3.27 20.81
CA LYS A 294 21.22 -2.17 20.41
C LYS A 294 20.77 -1.64 19.07
N TRP A 295 20.84 -0.32 18.92
CA TRP A 295 20.57 0.30 17.65
C TRP A 295 21.52 -0.22 16.56
N SER A 296 20.98 -0.47 15.38
CA SER A 296 21.75 -0.78 14.16
C SER A 296 21.07 -0.21 12.92
N GLU A 297 21.83 -0.09 11.83
CA GLU A 297 21.28 0.30 10.52
C GLU A 297 20.23 -0.70 10.00
N GLU A 298 20.31 -1.96 10.44
CA GLU A 298 19.31 -2.98 10.11
C GLU A 298 17.95 -2.65 10.71
N THR A 299 17.90 -2.02 11.89
CA THR A 299 16.64 -1.58 12.52
C THR A 299 15.92 -0.54 11.67
N LEU A 300 16.65 0.46 11.16
CA LEU A 300 16.06 1.49 10.29
C LEU A 300 15.66 0.89 8.93
N THR A 301 16.47 0.00 8.38
CA THR A 301 16.16 -0.72 7.13
C THR A 301 14.88 -1.55 7.27
N TYR A 302 14.75 -2.27 8.38
CA TYR A 302 13.56 -3.06 8.69
C TYR A 302 12.31 -2.17 8.83
N TYR A 303 12.43 -1.03 9.52
CA TYR A 303 11.37 -0.04 9.62
C TYR A 303 10.93 0.47 8.23
N LEU A 304 11.89 0.83 7.36
CA LEU A 304 11.58 1.32 6.02
C LEU A 304 10.94 0.23 5.14
N GLN A 305 11.37 -1.03 5.27
CA GLN A 305 10.75 -2.17 4.60
C GLN A 305 9.31 -2.38 5.07
N LYS A 306 9.06 -2.39 6.39
CA LYS A 306 7.71 -2.45 6.96
C LYS A 306 6.84 -1.32 6.41
N THR A 307 7.36 -0.10 6.42
CA THR A 307 6.67 1.11 5.96
C THR A 307 6.35 1.05 4.47
N TYR A 308 7.25 0.51 3.66
CA TYR A 308 6.96 0.23 2.27
C TYR A 308 5.82 -0.78 2.14
N LEU A 309 5.89 -1.92 2.81
CA LEU A 309 4.91 -2.99 2.68
C LEU A 309 3.50 -2.56 3.16
N LYS A 310 3.42 -1.96 4.35
CA LYS A 310 2.17 -1.55 5.01
C LYS A 310 1.53 -0.28 4.40
N THR A 311 2.33 0.64 3.86
CA THR A 311 1.83 1.94 3.40
C THR A 311 2.15 2.23 1.93
N ALA A 312 3.44 2.28 1.57
CA ALA A 312 3.85 2.77 0.24
C ALA A 312 3.56 1.80 -0.92
N SER A 313 3.39 0.50 -0.63
CA SER A 313 3.18 -0.53 -1.64
C SER A 313 1.86 -0.33 -2.40
N LEU A 314 0.79 0.05 -1.69
CA LEU A 314 -0.51 0.34 -2.28
C LEU A 314 -0.46 1.58 -3.18
N ILE A 315 0.20 2.65 -2.71
CA ILE A 315 0.31 3.92 -3.46
C ILE A 315 1.18 3.73 -4.71
N SER A 316 2.38 3.17 -4.56
CA SER A 316 3.32 2.92 -5.67
C SER A 316 2.75 2.03 -6.75
N LYS A 317 2.16 0.89 -6.38
CA LYS A 317 1.59 -0.05 -7.35
C LYS A 317 0.30 0.48 -7.99
N SER A 318 -0.50 1.27 -7.28
CA SER A 318 -1.66 1.94 -7.89
C SER A 318 -1.25 3.04 -8.89
N CYS A 319 -0.17 3.80 -8.61
CA CYS A 319 0.37 4.76 -9.59
C CYS A 319 0.89 4.05 -10.86
N ARG A 320 1.66 2.97 -10.68
CA ARG A 320 2.14 2.11 -11.78
C ARG A 320 0.98 1.55 -12.60
N ALA A 321 -0.02 0.98 -11.92
CA ALA A 321 -1.20 0.43 -12.55
C ALA A 321 -2.00 1.49 -13.33
N SER A 322 -2.11 2.70 -12.79
CA SER A 322 -2.77 3.82 -13.48
C SER A 322 -2.08 4.15 -14.81
N ALA A 323 -0.74 4.22 -14.82
CA ALA A 323 0.04 4.46 -16.04
C ALA A 323 -0.07 3.30 -17.05
N LEU A 324 -0.06 2.05 -16.59
CA LEU A 324 -0.25 0.85 -17.42
C LEU A 324 -1.63 0.85 -18.09
N LEU A 325 -2.68 1.10 -17.32
CA LEU A 325 -4.06 1.23 -17.82
C LEU A 325 -4.25 2.43 -18.73
N GLY A 326 -3.32 3.40 -18.74
CA GLY A 326 -3.29 4.53 -19.67
C GLY A 326 -2.48 4.26 -20.94
N GLY A 327 -1.96 3.04 -21.13
CA GLY A 327 -1.13 2.65 -22.27
C GLY A 327 0.25 3.30 -22.31
N ALA A 328 0.75 3.82 -21.19
CA ALA A 328 2.01 4.53 -21.14
C ALA A 328 3.22 3.62 -21.44
N ASP A 329 4.30 4.23 -21.91
CA ASP A 329 5.57 3.56 -22.15
C ASP A 329 6.27 3.11 -20.86
N ALA A 330 7.31 2.29 -20.99
CA ALA A 330 7.99 1.69 -19.83
C ALA A 330 8.62 2.75 -18.90
N GLN A 331 9.15 3.84 -19.47
CA GLN A 331 9.76 4.92 -18.69
C GLN A 331 8.73 5.65 -17.85
N THR A 332 7.58 6.02 -18.44
CA THR A 332 6.48 6.66 -17.72
C THR A 332 5.91 5.76 -16.62
N VAL A 333 5.77 4.46 -16.89
CA VAL A 333 5.28 3.48 -15.91
C VAL A 333 6.22 3.38 -14.70
N GLU A 334 7.54 3.36 -14.92
CA GLU A 334 8.52 3.29 -13.83
C GLU A 334 8.61 4.60 -13.02
N ALA A 335 8.52 5.74 -13.71
CA ALA A 335 8.43 7.06 -13.08
C ALA A 335 7.20 7.16 -12.16
N ALA A 336 6.04 6.69 -12.62
CA ALA A 336 4.81 6.65 -11.82
C ALA A 336 4.95 5.77 -10.56
N TYR A 337 5.60 4.60 -10.69
CA TYR A 337 5.89 3.73 -9.55
C TYR A 337 6.80 4.41 -8.52
N SER A 338 7.89 5.03 -8.98
CA SER A 338 8.87 5.70 -8.14
C SER A 338 8.27 6.91 -7.40
N TYR A 339 7.44 7.70 -8.07
CA TYR A 339 6.66 8.76 -7.43
C TYR A 339 5.81 8.23 -6.28
N GLY A 340 4.98 7.22 -6.53
CA GLY A 340 4.07 6.70 -5.52
C GLY A 340 4.81 6.01 -4.37
N LYS A 341 5.96 5.37 -4.64
CA LYS A 341 6.80 4.75 -3.60
C LYS A 341 7.34 5.80 -2.66
N ASN A 342 7.99 6.81 -3.21
CA ASN A 342 8.64 7.84 -2.41
C ASN A 342 7.61 8.70 -1.66
N LEU A 343 6.50 9.07 -2.31
CA LEU A 343 5.39 9.76 -1.64
C LEU A 343 4.83 8.93 -0.48
N GLY A 344 4.63 7.63 -0.65
CA GLY A 344 4.10 6.76 0.40
C GLY A 344 5.03 6.61 1.60
N LEU A 345 6.36 6.55 1.36
CA LEU A 345 7.36 6.52 2.43
C LEU A 345 7.39 7.85 3.19
N ALA A 346 7.41 8.99 2.48
CA ALA A 346 7.35 10.30 3.09
C ALA A 346 6.07 10.50 3.91
N PHE A 347 4.93 10.03 3.40
CA PHE A 347 3.64 10.14 4.08
C PHE A 347 3.66 9.46 5.45
N GLN A 348 4.21 8.25 5.54
CA GLN A 348 4.32 7.55 6.83
C GLN A 348 5.32 8.21 7.77
N LEU A 349 6.49 8.64 7.27
CA LEU A 349 7.48 9.34 8.09
C LEU A 349 6.91 10.61 8.72
N VAL A 350 6.07 11.35 7.98
CA VAL A 350 5.37 12.52 8.51
C VAL A 350 4.30 12.10 9.53
N ASP A 351 3.48 11.10 9.25
CA ASP A 351 2.48 10.60 10.22
C ASP A 351 3.17 10.19 11.55
N ASP A 352 4.27 9.44 11.49
CA ASP A 352 5.06 9.04 12.65
C ASP A 352 5.62 10.26 13.41
N MET A 353 6.10 11.29 12.71
CA MET A 353 6.56 12.53 13.34
C MET A 353 5.44 13.30 14.06
N LEU A 354 4.21 13.26 13.51
CA LEU A 354 3.06 13.94 14.10
C LEU A 354 2.61 13.29 15.41
N ASP A 355 2.86 11.98 15.60
CA ASP A 355 2.54 11.27 16.84
C ASP A 355 3.33 11.80 18.06
N TYR A 356 4.55 12.31 17.85
CA TYR A 356 5.39 12.88 18.92
C TYR A 356 5.14 14.37 19.16
N THR A 357 4.88 15.12 18.09
CA THR A 357 4.92 16.59 18.09
C THR A 357 3.59 17.25 18.46
N ARG A 358 2.47 16.52 18.43
CA ARG A 358 1.15 17.11 18.66
C ARG A 358 0.56 16.84 20.03
N SER A 359 -0.36 17.72 20.40
CA SER A 359 -1.23 17.54 21.55
C SER A 359 -2.35 16.54 21.25
N GLU A 360 -2.84 15.84 22.28
CA GLU A 360 -3.92 14.85 22.16
C GLU A 360 -5.19 15.40 21.48
N ARG A 361 -5.49 16.69 21.70
CA ARG A 361 -6.65 17.38 21.09
C ARG A 361 -6.54 17.49 19.57
N ASP A 362 -5.34 17.52 19.00
CA ASP A 362 -5.13 17.76 17.57
C ASP A 362 -5.07 16.48 16.72
N LEU A 363 -4.72 15.35 17.34
CA LEU A 363 -4.60 14.05 16.66
C LEU A 363 -5.91 13.24 16.67
N GLY A 364 -6.84 13.53 17.60
CA GLY A 364 -8.05 12.71 17.79
C GLY A 364 -7.77 11.33 18.40
N LYS A 365 -6.52 11.11 18.84
CA LYS A 365 -6.00 9.99 19.62
C LYS A 365 -4.98 10.54 20.63
N PRO A 366 -4.65 9.81 21.72
CA PRO A 366 -3.57 10.19 22.62
C PRO A 366 -2.27 10.39 21.85
N ALA A 367 -1.46 11.39 22.21
CA ALA A 367 -0.16 11.60 21.60
C ALA A 367 0.82 10.55 22.12
N GLY A 368 1.60 9.93 21.24
CA GLY A 368 2.40 8.75 21.58
C GLY A 368 1.61 7.44 21.52
N ALA A 369 0.53 7.39 20.73
CA ALA A 369 -0.27 6.18 20.58
C ALA A 369 0.55 5.02 20.01
N ASP A 370 1.54 5.29 19.15
CA ASP A 370 2.43 4.25 18.64
C ASP A 370 3.27 3.64 19.76
N LEU A 371 3.76 4.46 20.70
CA LEU A 371 4.52 3.98 21.86
C LEU A 371 3.66 3.17 22.83
N GLU A 372 2.40 3.56 23.04
CA GLU A 372 1.43 2.79 23.84
C GLU A 372 1.15 1.40 23.23
N LEU A 373 1.24 1.28 21.90
CA LEU A 373 1.17 0.02 21.18
C LEU A 373 2.50 -0.75 21.16
N GLY A 374 3.54 -0.24 21.83
CA GLY A 374 4.85 -0.88 21.88
C GLY A 374 5.72 -0.65 20.64
N LEU A 375 5.36 0.31 19.78
CA LEU A 375 5.97 0.51 18.47
C LEU A 375 7.05 1.61 18.49
N ALA A 376 8.26 1.25 18.08
CA ALA A 376 9.34 2.20 17.83
C ALA A 376 9.28 2.70 16.37
N THR A 377 8.93 3.97 16.18
CA THR A 377 8.84 4.63 14.87
C THR A 377 10.03 5.56 14.59
N ALA A 378 10.10 6.12 13.38
CA ALA A 378 11.30 6.83 12.89
C ALA A 378 11.90 7.86 13.86
N PRO A 379 11.13 8.75 14.52
CA PRO A 379 11.70 9.72 15.47
C PRO A 379 12.50 9.05 16.59
N LEU A 380 11.96 7.97 17.16
CA LEU A 380 12.63 7.19 18.20
C LEU A 380 13.83 6.41 17.66
N LEU A 381 13.69 5.80 16.48
CA LEU A 381 14.78 5.05 15.86
C LEU A 381 16.00 5.92 15.53
N PHE A 382 15.79 7.19 15.18
CA PHE A 382 16.87 8.14 15.01
C PHE A 382 17.44 8.63 16.34
N ALA A 383 16.58 8.96 17.31
CA ALA A 383 17.00 9.35 18.66
C ALA A 383 17.90 8.29 19.32
N TRP A 384 17.59 7.02 19.11
CA TRP A 384 18.32 5.89 19.69
C TRP A 384 19.80 5.81 19.26
N LYS A 385 20.17 6.43 18.13
CA LYS A 385 21.58 6.55 17.72
C LYS A 385 22.43 7.29 18.76
N THR A 386 21.85 8.33 19.37
CA THR A 386 22.54 9.23 20.30
C THR A 386 22.10 9.04 21.74
N MET A 387 20.96 8.35 21.97
CA MET A 387 20.40 8.05 23.27
C MET A 387 20.30 6.52 23.50
N PRO A 388 21.40 5.82 23.87
CA PRO A 388 21.41 4.37 24.04
C PRO A 388 20.43 3.83 25.08
N GLU A 389 20.05 4.64 26.06
CA GLU A 389 19.07 4.28 27.10
C GLU A 389 17.67 3.97 26.54
N LEU A 390 17.34 4.47 25.34
CA LEU A 390 16.12 4.09 24.61
C LEU A 390 16.07 2.58 24.34
N GLY A 391 17.21 1.89 24.25
CA GLY A 391 17.25 0.45 23.98
C GLY A 391 16.53 -0.37 25.03
N ALA A 392 16.69 -0.02 26.31
CA ALA A 392 16.00 -0.70 27.40
C ALA A 392 14.48 -0.44 27.40
N LEU A 393 14.02 0.71 26.89
CA LEU A 393 12.60 1.02 26.73
C LEU A 393 12.00 0.23 25.56
N VAL A 394 12.71 0.21 24.43
CA VAL A 394 12.32 -0.54 23.23
C VAL A 394 12.27 -2.04 23.52
N GLY A 395 13.27 -2.60 24.21
CA GLY A 395 13.34 -4.02 24.54
C GLY A 395 12.15 -4.53 25.35
N ARG A 396 11.61 -3.67 26.23
CA ARG A 396 10.39 -3.97 27.00
C ARG A 396 9.11 -3.37 26.41
N LYS A 397 9.17 -2.85 25.18
CA LYS A 397 8.02 -2.34 24.40
C LYS A 397 7.24 -1.28 25.17
N PHE A 398 7.94 -0.45 25.93
CA PHE A 398 7.36 0.62 26.74
C PHE A 398 6.28 0.14 27.74
N ALA A 399 6.34 -1.11 28.17
CA ALA A 399 5.27 -1.74 28.96
C ALA A 399 5.20 -1.25 30.42
N ASN A 400 6.24 -0.61 30.96
CA ASN A 400 6.23 -0.14 32.34
C ASN A 400 5.63 1.27 32.45
N GLU A 401 5.04 1.58 33.61
CA GLU A 401 4.53 2.91 33.91
C GLU A 401 5.63 3.98 33.75
N GLY A 402 5.33 5.03 32.98
CA GLY A 402 6.26 6.12 32.70
C GLY A 402 7.22 5.88 31.51
N ASP A 403 7.28 4.66 30.94
CA ASP A 403 8.18 4.39 29.80
C ASP A 403 7.86 5.26 28.58
N VAL A 404 6.58 5.40 28.25
CA VAL A 404 6.12 6.25 27.13
C VAL A 404 6.54 7.71 27.34
N ALA A 405 6.31 8.25 28.54
CA ALA A 405 6.72 9.61 28.88
C ALA A 405 8.24 9.78 28.77
N ARG A 406 9.02 8.85 29.33
CA ARG A 406 10.48 8.88 29.25
C ARG A 406 10.98 8.79 27.81
N ALA A 407 10.41 7.92 26.99
CA ALA A 407 10.79 7.77 25.59
C ALA A 407 10.53 9.07 24.81
N ARG A 408 9.38 9.71 25.03
CA ARG A 408 9.06 11.01 24.42
C ARG A 408 10.02 12.11 24.85
N ASP A 409 10.36 12.19 26.13
CA ASP A 409 11.32 13.16 26.65
C ASP A 409 12.70 13.00 26.00
N LEU A 410 13.15 11.75 25.80
CA LEU A 410 14.42 11.45 25.16
C LEU A 410 14.43 11.81 23.68
N VAL A 411 13.34 11.52 22.96
CA VAL A 411 13.18 11.92 21.56
C VAL A 411 13.16 13.45 21.42
N ALA A 412 12.52 14.16 22.35
CA ALA A 412 12.48 15.63 22.35
C ALA A 412 13.85 16.27 22.70
N GLN A 413 14.72 15.55 23.40
CA GLN A 413 16.08 15.98 23.74
C GLN A 413 17.12 15.60 22.67
N SER A 414 16.74 14.82 21.67
CA SER A 414 17.60 14.42 20.56
C SER A 414 17.23 15.15 19.27
N ASP A 415 17.93 14.84 18.18
CA ASP A 415 17.66 15.31 16.82
C ASP A 415 16.79 14.32 16.01
N GLY A 416 16.02 13.47 16.70
CA GLY A 416 15.31 12.34 16.07
C GLY A 416 14.15 12.80 15.18
N ILE A 417 13.46 13.86 15.59
CA ILE A 417 12.37 14.49 14.84
C ILE A 417 12.93 15.17 13.58
N GLU A 418 14.05 15.88 13.71
CA GLU A 418 14.75 16.59 12.64
C GLU A 418 15.28 15.60 11.59
N GLN A 419 15.91 14.51 12.01
CA GLN A 419 16.36 13.45 11.09
C GLN A 419 15.19 12.79 10.37
N THR A 420 14.06 12.57 11.05
CA THR A 420 12.84 12.02 10.43
C THR A 420 12.30 12.97 9.36
N ARG A 421 12.24 14.28 9.66
CA ARG A 421 11.83 15.32 8.72
C ARG A 421 12.74 15.36 7.50
N ALA A 422 14.06 15.38 7.69
CA ALA A 422 15.02 15.42 6.59
C ALA A 422 14.91 14.18 5.67
N LEU A 423 14.66 13.00 6.25
CA LEU A 423 14.40 11.79 5.46
C LEU A 423 13.09 11.87 4.68
N ALA A 424 12.02 12.39 5.29
CA ALA A 424 10.75 12.60 4.60
C ALA A 424 10.89 13.59 3.43
N GLU A 425 11.61 14.70 3.65
CA GLU A 425 11.96 15.69 2.62
C GLU A 425 12.70 15.02 1.46
N THR A 426 13.74 14.23 1.75
CA THR A 426 14.49 13.47 0.73
C THR A 426 13.58 12.60 -0.14
N TYR A 427 12.61 11.89 0.45
CA TYR A 427 11.65 11.10 -0.32
C TYR A 427 10.70 11.98 -1.15
N ILE A 428 10.25 13.13 -0.64
CA ILE A 428 9.44 14.07 -1.43
C ILE A 428 10.21 14.60 -2.63
N GLU A 429 11.48 14.96 -2.44
CA GLU A 429 12.36 15.40 -3.52
C GLU A 429 12.51 14.32 -4.60
N GLN A 430 12.73 13.07 -4.18
CA GLN A 430 12.80 11.92 -5.10
C GLN A 430 11.47 11.65 -5.81
N ALA A 431 10.32 11.87 -5.15
CA ALA A 431 9.01 11.73 -5.77
C ALA A 431 8.83 12.77 -6.88
N ILE A 432 9.10 14.05 -6.60
CA ILE A 432 9.01 15.15 -7.57
C ILE A 432 9.97 14.91 -8.74
N GLN A 433 11.21 14.51 -8.46
CA GLN A 433 12.20 14.23 -9.47
C GLN A 433 11.77 13.09 -10.41
N ALA A 434 11.12 12.05 -9.89
CA ALA A 434 10.66 10.90 -10.68
C ALA A 434 9.69 11.30 -11.80
N ILE A 435 8.82 12.30 -11.57
CA ILE A 435 7.83 12.78 -12.56
C ILE A 435 8.29 14.03 -13.32
N SER A 436 9.53 14.49 -13.11
CA SER A 436 10.08 15.60 -13.89
C SER A 436 10.00 15.40 -15.42
N PRO A 437 10.12 14.16 -15.98
CA PRO A 437 10.00 13.94 -17.42
C PRO A 437 8.56 13.98 -17.97
N PHE A 438 7.53 14.04 -17.11
CA PHE A 438 6.16 14.13 -17.59
C PHE A 438 5.93 15.49 -18.28
N PRO A 439 5.09 15.57 -19.33
CA PRO A 439 4.70 16.84 -19.92
C PRO A 439 4.07 17.77 -18.88
N ASP A 440 4.32 19.07 -19.01
CA ASP A 440 3.76 20.07 -18.11
C ASP A 440 2.24 20.10 -18.25
N SER A 441 1.55 19.98 -17.12
CA SER A 441 0.10 19.90 -17.04
C SER A 441 -0.37 20.21 -15.63
N GLU A 442 -1.60 20.70 -15.48
CA GLU A 442 -2.19 20.93 -14.15
C GLU A 442 -2.13 19.67 -13.28
N ALA A 443 -2.31 18.48 -13.88
CA ALA A 443 -2.26 17.21 -13.16
C ALA A 443 -0.85 16.89 -12.62
N LYS A 444 0.21 17.16 -13.39
CA LYS A 444 1.61 17.06 -12.91
C LYS A 444 1.84 18.03 -11.75
N ASP A 445 1.38 19.27 -11.87
CA ASP A 445 1.48 20.26 -10.78
C ASP A 445 0.69 19.82 -9.55
N GLY A 446 -0.48 19.21 -9.73
CA GLY A 446 -1.26 18.61 -8.66
C GLY A 446 -0.54 17.48 -7.93
N LEU A 447 0.21 16.63 -8.64
CA LEU A 447 1.07 15.60 -8.04
C LEU A 447 2.21 16.25 -7.24
N ILE A 448 2.88 17.27 -7.79
CA ILE A 448 3.93 18.01 -7.08
C ILE A 448 3.37 18.63 -5.79
N GLU A 449 2.21 19.28 -5.86
CA GLU A 449 1.54 19.88 -4.72
C GLU A 449 1.14 18.83 -3.66
N MET A 450 0.68 17.64 -4.07
CA MET A 450 0.40 16.54 -3.15
C MET A 450 1.66 16.12 -2.38
N ALA A 451 2.81 16.07 -3.05
CA ALA A 451 4.09 15.75 -2.43
C ALA A 451 4.52 16.85 -1.43
N LEU A 452 4.46 18.12 -1.84
CA LEU A 452 4.82 19.27 -1.01
C LEU A 452 3.91 19.44 0.21
N LYS A 453 2.59 19.27 0.03
CA LYS A 453 1.62 19.32 1.15
C LYS A 453 1.89 18.25 2.19
N THR A 454 2.45 17.10 1.80
CA THR A 454 2.72 15.98 2.71
C THR A 454 3.62 16.40 3.88
N ILE A 455 4.69 17.17 3.64
CA ILE A 455 5.61 17.67 4.70
C ILE A 455 4.90 18.63 5.66
N ASN A 456 4.02 19.48 5.12
CA ASN A 456 3.33 20.52 5.86
C ASN A 456 2.00 20.05 6.48
N ARG A 457 1.71 18.75 6.47
CA ARG A 457 0.44 18.21 6.96
C ARG A 457 0.24 18.54 8.44
N LYS A 458 -0.89 19.21 8.69
CA LYS A 458 -1.40 19.53 10.02
C LYS A 458 -2.47 18.55 10.53
N LYS A 459 -2.79 17.48 9.79
CA LYS A 459 -3.70 16.35 10.12
C LYS A 459 -3.63 15.29 9.01
#